data_AF-A0AAN6XV98-F1
#
_entry.id   AF-A0AAN6XV98-F1
#
_cell.length_a   1.000
_cell.length_b   1.000
_cell.length_c   1.000
_cell.angle_alpha   90.00
_cell.angle_beta   90.00
_cell.angle_gamma   90.00
#
_symmetry.space_group_name_H-M   'P 1'
#
loop_
_entity.id
_entity.type
_entity.pdbx_description
1 polymer ?
#
loop_
_entity_poly.entity_id
_entity_poly.type
_entity_poly.pdbx_seq_one_letter_code
_entity_poly.pdbx_strand_id
1 'polypeptide(L)'
;MFQITVLHYRHPSKDEESWTRWYLEEQIPRFMPIAKKHGIDRCELYLTPNRYKERFRNDMKDFKGGCASSYHLAPYDAAVTYWVTDPQKIMNMLADPDFDNKALAFENGWTDQKKIDLQIGTQTTFLEDGKIINTVVKKYPEKLGSN
;
A
#
# COMPACT_ATOMS: atom_id res chain seq x y z
N MET A 1 14.28 -2.69 6.39
CA MET A 1 13.37 -3.32 7.38
C MET A 1 12.36 -4.18 6.63
N PHE A 2 11.97 -5.34 7.16
CA PHE A 2 10.99 -6.23 6.53
C PHE A 2 9.58 -5.63 6.65
N GLN A 3 8.79 -5.79 5.58
CA GLN A 3 7.41 -5.36 5.53
C GLN A 3 6.56 -6.35 4.74
N ILE A 4 5.29 -6.40 5.12
CA ILE A 4 4.22 -7.03 4.35
C ILE A 4 3.12 -5.99 4.12
N THR A 5 2.65 -5.89 2.89
CA THR A 5 1.58 -4.98 2.49
C THR A 5 0.41 -5.81 1.95
N VAL A 6 -0.78 -5.55 2.49
CA VAL A 6 -2.04 -6.12 2.03
C VAL A 6 -2.75 -5.10 1.16
N LEU A 7 -3.04 -5.48 -0.09
CA LEU A 7 -3.74 -4.63 -1.05
C LEU A 7 -5.23 -5.00 -1.01
N HIS A 8 -6.03 -4.11 -0.42
CA HIS A 8 -7.48 -4.27 -0.29
C HIS A 8 -8.20 -3.61 -1.45
N TYR A 9 -9.19 -4.33 -1.97
CA TYR A 9 -10.11 -3.87 -2.98
C TYR A 9 -11.45 -3.60 -2.31
N ARG A 10 -12.05 -2.45 -2.62
CA ARG A 10 -13.40 -2.12 -2.18
C ARG A 10 -14.39 -3.11 -2.80
N HIS A 11 -15.37 -3.54 -2.02
CA HIS A 11 -16.45 -4.36 -2.54
C HIS A 11 -17.23 -3.59 -3.64
N PRO A 12 -17.55 -4.20 -4.80
CA PRO A 12 -18.15 -3.48 -5.93
C PRO A 12 -19.47 -2.78 -5.63
N SER A 13 -20.19 -3.21 -4.59
CA SER A 13 -21.47 -2.60 -4.17
C SER A 13 -21.31 -1.36 -3.29
N LYS A 14 -20.10 -0.92 -2.97
CA LYS A 14 -19.83 0.23 -2.11
C LYS A 14 -19.26 1.37 -2.95
N ASP A 15 -19.71 2.59 -2.67
CA ASP A 15 -19.08 3.80 -3.20
C ASP A 15 -17.77 4.12 -2.45
N GLU A 16 -16.92 4.95 -3.07
CA GLU A 16 -15.59 5.28 -2.53
C GLU A 16 -15.65 6.01 -1.20
N GLU A 17 -16.56 6.97 -1.07
CA GLU A 17 -16.65 7.83 0.10
C GLU A 17 -17.07 7.01 1.32
N SER A 18 -18.19 6.27 1.20
CA SER A 18 -18.71 5.43 2.26
C SER A 18 -17.70 4.36 2.68
N TRP A 19 -17.02 3.74 1.72
CA TRP A 19 -16.01 2.73 2.03
C TRP A 19 -14.78 3.32 2.68
N THR A 20 -14.27 4.45 2.19
CA THR A 20 -13.09 5.11 2.77
C THR A 20 -13.37 5.53 4.22
N ARG A 21 -14.54 6.11 4.47
CA ARG A 21 -14.98 6.47 5.82
C ARG A 21 -15.05 5.24 6.72
N TRP A 22 -15.74 4.19 6.27
CA TRP A 22 -15.82 2.93 7.01
C TRP A 22 -14.42 2.34 7.30
N TYR A 23 -13.52 2.36 6.32
CA TYR A 23 -12.18 1.80 6.47
C TYR A 23 -11.38 2.53 7.56
N LEU A 24 -11.46 3.86 7.56
CA LEU A 24 -10.74 4.73 8.50
C LEU A 24 -11.36 4.76 9.90
N GLU A 25 -12.68 4.81 9.99
CA GLU A 25 -13.41 5.03 11.25
C GLU A 25 -13.77 3.73 11.96
N GLU A 26 -13.86 2.62 11.22
CA GLU A 26 -14.30 1.34 11.79
C GLU A 26 -13.24 0.24 11.61
N GLN A 27 -12.78 -0.04 10.39
CA GLN A 27 -11.88 -1.18 10.15
C GLN A 27 -10.52 -1.00 10.82
N ILE A 28 -9.82 0.11 10.54
CA ILE A 28 -8.51 0.39 11.13
C ILE A 28 -8.57 0.42 12.67
N PRO A 29 -9.49 1.15 13.32
CA PRO A 29 -9.57 1.19 14.78
C PRO A 29 -9.85 -0.17 15.42
N ARG A 30 -10.61 -1.06 14.76
CA ARG A 30 -10.86 -2.43 15.24
C ARG A 30 -9.63 -3.31 15.15
N PHE A 31 -8.85 -3.15 14.09
CA PHE A 31 -7.68 -3.98 13.84
C PHE A 31 -6.42 -3.53 14.64
N MET A 32 -6.24 -2.22 14.87
CA MET A 32 -5.05 -1.67 15.57
C MET A 32 -4.76 -2.29 16.96
N PRO A 33 -5.75 -2.58 17.83
CA PRO A 33 -5.50 -3.26 19.10
C PRO A 33 -4.88 -4.66 18.93
N ILE A 34 -5.29 -5.41 17.89
CA ILE A 34 -4.77 -6.75 17.59
C ILE A 34 -3.32 -6.63 17.08
N ALA A 35 -3.06 -5.72 16.14
CA ALA A 35 -1.71 -5.46 15.65
C ALA A 35 -0.75 -5.07 16.80
N LYS A 36 -1.20 -4.19 17.70
CA LYS A 36 -0.43 -3.78 18.88
C LYS A 36 -0.17 -4.96 19.83
N LYS A 37 -1.16 -5.80 20.10
CA LYS A 37 -1.05 -7.00 20.95
C LYS A 37 0.07 -7.93 20.49
N HIS A 38 0.25 -8.09 19.18
CA HIS A 38 1.28 -8.96 18.58
C HIS A 38 2.60 -8.25 18.27
N GLY A 39 2.76 -7.00 18.73
CA GLY A 39 4.03 -6.28 18.66
C GLY A 39 4.43 -5.87 17.24
N ILE A 40 3.47 -5.62 16.35
CA ILE A 40 3.74 -5.01 15.04
C ILE A 40 4.42 -3.66 15.26
N ASP A 41 5.58 -3.45 14.61
CA ASP A 41 6.47 -2.33 14.93
C ASP A 41 5.96 -1.01 14.34
N ARG A 42 5.35 -1.07 13.15
CA ARG A 42 4.67 0.06 12.51
C ARG A 42 3.56 -0.44 11.59
N CYS A 43 2.45 0.28 11.56
CA CYS A 43 1.39 0.09 10.59
C CYS A 43 1.15 1.39 9.82
N GLU A 44 1.09 1.31 8.50
CA GLU A 44 0.82 2.44 7.62
C GLU A 44 -0.36 2.11 6.70
N LEU A 45 -1.20 3.10 6.44
CA LEU A 45 -2.30 3.00 5.49
C LEU A 45 -2.04 3.95 4.33
N TYR A 46 -2.11 3.42 3.12
CA TYR A 46 -2.09 4.18 1.88
C TYR A 46 -3.42 3.99 1.14
N LEU A 47 -4.18 5.08 1.00
CA LEU A 47 -5.42 5.08 0.24
C LEU A 47 -5.15 5.53 -1.19
N THR A 48 -5.91 4.98 -2.15
CA THR A 48 -5.82 5.36 -3.56
C THR A 48 -7.14 5.92 -4.09
N PRO A 49 -7.49 7.18 -3.78
CA PRO A 49 -8.72 7.78 -4.27
C PRO A 49 -8.79 7.82 -5.80
N ASN A 50 -9.94 7.47 -6.39
CA ASN A 50 -10.13 7.42 -7.83
C ASN A 50 -9.83 8.75 -8.50
N ARG A 51 -10.19 9.88 -7.87
CA ARG A 51 -9.91 11.22 -8.42
C ARG A 51 -8.43 11.44 -8.77
N TYR A 52 -7.51 10.88 -7.99
CA TYR A 52 -6.06 11.01 -8.25
C TYR A 52 -5.59 9.98 -9.27
N LYS A 53 -6.14 8.75 -9.23
CA LYS A 53 -5.87 7.72 -10.23
C LYS A 53 -6.28 8.18 -11.64
N GLU A 54 -7.47 8.76 -11.78
CA GLU A 54 -8.00 9.25 -13.04
C GLU A 54 -7.19 10.43 -13.59
N ARG A 55 -6.90 11.42 -12.74
CA ARG A 55 -6.06 12.55 -13.12
C ARG A 55 -4.70 12.08 -13.65
N PHE A 56 -4.03 11.20 -12.91
CA PHE A 56 -2.71 10.72 -13.31
C PHE A 56 -2.76 9.87 -14.58
N ARG A 57 -3.80 9.04 -14.80
CA ARG A 57 -3.99 8.32 -16.07
C ARG A 57 -4.11 9.27 -17.26
N ASN A 58 -4.87 10.35 -17.11
CA ASN A 58 -5.03 11.34 -18.17
C ASN A 58 -3.71 12.04 -18.49
N ASP A 59 -2.99 12.49 -17.44
CA ASP A 59 -1.71 13.19 -17.60
C ASP A 59 -0.65 12.29 -18.26
N MET A 60 -0.67 10.98 -17.99
CA MET A 60 0.34 10.04 -18.50
C MET A 60 0.13 9.62 -19.95
N LYS A 61 -1.08 9.73 -20.49
CA LYS A 61 -1.39 9.30 -21.87
C LYS A 61 -0.55 10.04 -22.91
N ASP A 62 -0.33 11.33 -22.69
CA ASP A 62 0.38 12.22 -23.61
C ASP A 62 1.76 12.65 -23.09
N PHE A 63 2.16 12.15 -21.90
CA PHE A 63 3.42 12.52 -21.28
C PHE A 63 4.62 12.07 -22.13
N LYS A 64 5.48 13.03 -22.46
CA LYS A 64 6.73 12.84 -23.22
C LYS A 64 6.56 11.99 -24.50
N GLY A 65 5.55 12.31 -25.30
CA GLY A 65 5.32 11.64 -26.59
C GLY A 65 4.87 10.19 -26.45
N GLY A 66 4.18 9.86 -25.36
CA GLY A 66 3.64 8.53 -25.12
C GLY A 66 4.61 7.53 -24.49
N CYS A 67 5.79 7.97 -24.00
CA CYS A 67 6.74 7.07 -23.33
C CYS A 67 6.18 6.42 -22.05
N ALA A 68 5.11 6.99 -21.50
CA ALA A 68 4.38 6.49 -20.35
C ALA A 68 3.09 5.74 -20.70
N SER A 69 2.81 5.50 -21.98
CA SER A 69 1.58 4.85 -22.46
C SER A 69 1.38 3.41 -21.94
N SER A 70 2.44 2.74 -21.53
CA SER A 70 2.41 1.40 -20.92
C SER A 70 2.24 1.41 -19.39
N TYR A 71 2.13 2.58 -18.77
CA TYR A 71 2.07 2.65 -17.31
C TYR A 71 0.64 2.36 -16.85
N HIS A 72 0.49 1.38 -15.96
CA HIS A 72 -0.79 1.01 -15.39
C HIS A 72 -0.83 1.37 -13.91
N LEU A 73 -1.92 2.03 -13.50
CA LEU A 73 -2.16 2.24 -12.08
C LEU A 73 -2.71 0.97 -11.46
N ALA A 74 -2.09 0.55 -10.35
CA ALA A 74 -2.57 -0.57 -9.57
C ALA A 74 -4.04 -0.34 -9.14
N PRO A 75 -4.91 -1.36 -9.28
CA PRO A 75 -6.35 -1.16 -9.18
C PRO A 75 -6.92 -1.27 -7.76
N TYR A 76 -6.10 -1.51 -6.73
CA TYR A 76 -6.55 -1.58 -5.34
C TYR A 76 -7.08 -0.23 -4.83
N ASP A 77 -7.72 -0.23 -3.66
CA ASP A 77 -8.31 0.96 -3.04
C ASP A 77 -7.57 1.38 -1.76
N ALA A 78 -7.01 0.41 -1.03
CA ALA A 78 -6.09 0.64 0.10
C ALA A 78 -4.92 -0.34 0.07
N ALA A 79 -3.79 0.11 0.61
CA ALA A 79 -2.66 -0.73 0.96
C ALA A 79 -2.36 -0.54 2.46
N VAL A 80 -2.48 -1.62 3.23
CA VAL A 80 -2.08 -1.63 4.65
C VAL A 80 -0.73 -2.30 4.77
N THR A 81 0.26 -1.57 5.26
CA THR A 81 1.64 -2.06 5.39
C THR A 81 1.96 -2.30 6.86
N TYR A 82 2.32 -3.54 7.18
CA TYR A 82 2.85 -3.93 8.48
C TYR A 82 4.35 -4.08 8.39
N TRP A 83 5.03 -3.32 9.25
CA TRP A 83 6.46 -3.39 9.40
C TRP A 83 6.80 -4.21 10.63
N VAL A 84 7.70 -5.18 10.44
CA VAL A 84 8.13 -6.06 11.53
C VAL A 84 9.63 -6.32 11.48
N THR A 85 10.21 -6.40 12.67
CA THR A 85 11.57 -6.86 12.96
C THR A 85 11.68 -8.38 12.91
N ASP A 86 10.58 -9.08 13.18
CA ASP A 86 10.43 -10.53 13.11
C ASP A 86 9.15 -10.90 12.34
N PRO A 87 9.24 -11.58 11.19
CA PRO A 87 8.09 -12.05 10.43
C PRO A 87 7.09 -12.90 11.23
N GLN A 88 7.54 -13.59 12.30
CA GLN A 88 6.66 -14.42 13.13
C GLN A 88 5.56 -13.60 13.81
N LYS A 89 5.79 -12.31 14.06
CA LYS A 89 4.77 -11.39 14.61
C LYS A 89 3.52 -11.31 13.73
N ILE A 90 3.69 -11.32 12.40
CA ILE A 90 2.57 -11.32 11.45
C ILE A 90 1.80 -12.64 11.55
N MET A 91 2.51 -13.76 11.58
CA MET A 91 1.87 -15.07 11.68
C MET A 91 1.09 -15.22 12.99
N ASN A 92 1.64 -14.74 14.10
CA ASN A 92 0.95 -14.75 15.39
C ASN A 92 -0.31 -13.87 15.38
N MET A 93 -0.25 -12.70 14.73
CA MET A 93 -1.39 -11.81 14.56
C MET A 93 -2.50 -12.45 13.73
N LEU A 94 -2.16 -13.07 12.60
CA LEU A 94 -3.13 -13.74 11.72
C LEU A 94 -3.75 -14.99 12.37
N ALA A 95 -3.03 -15.64 13.28
CA ALA A 95 -3.52 -16.79 14.04
C ALA A 95 -4.35 -16.40 15.29
N ASP A 96 -4.50 -15.11 15.58
CA ASP A 96 -5.30 -14.65 16.71
C ASP A 96 -6.79 -14.90 16.44
N PRO A 97 -7.53 -15.61 17.31
CA PRO A 97 -8.97 -15.78 17.14
C PRO A 97 -9.74 -14.46 17.07
N ASP A 98 -9.23 -13.39 17.69
CA ASP A 98 -9.82 -12.06 17.57
C ASP A 98 -9.64 -11.46 16.17
N PHE A 99 -8.61 -11.87 15.42
CA PHE A 99 -8.42 -11.45 14.04
C PHE A 99 -9.61 -11.88 13.18
N ASP A 100 -9.99 -13.16 13.25
CA ASP A 100 -11.15 -13.67 12.52
C ASP A 100 -12.46 -13.01 12.97
N ASN A 101 -12.68 -12.97 14.29
CA ASN A 101 -13.97 -12.57 14.87
C ASN A 101 -14.21 -11.05 14.85
N LYS A 102 -13.15 -10.23 14.93
CA LYS A 102 -13.27 -8.77 15.09
C LYS A 102 -12.80 -7.98 13.88
N ALA A 103 -11.82 -8.48 13.12
CA ALA A 103 -11.30 -7.80 11.94
C ALA A 103 -11.90 -8.39 10.66
N LEU A 104 -11.72 -9.70 10.42
CA LEU A 104 -12.11 -10.32 9.14
C LEU A 104 -13.63 -10.40 8.95
N ALA A 105 -14.37 -10.73 10.01
CA ALA A 105 -15.84 -10.76 9.96
C ALA A 105 -16.44 -9.39 9.60
N PHE A 106 -15.79 -8.30 10.03
CA PHE A 106 -16.27 -6.94 9.81
C PHE A 106 -15.98 -6.41 8.39
N GLU A 107 -14.95 -6.95 7.74
CA GLU A 107 -14.63 -6.67 6.33
C GLU A 107 -15.68 -7.20 5.34
N ASN A 108 -16.47 -8.19 5.77
CA ASN A 108 -17.45 -8.83 4.90
C ASN A 108 -18.48 -7.82 4.36
N GLY A 109 -18.64 -7.82 3.03
CA GLY A 109 -19.51 -6.88 2.32
C GLY A 109 -18.96 -5.45 2.15
N TRP A 110 -17.78 -5.15 2.71
CA TRP A 110 -17.09 -3.88 2.53
C TRP A 110 -15.86 -3.98 1.64
N THR A 111 -15.07 -5.05 1.77
CA THR A 111 -13.93 -5.36 0.88
C THR A 111 -14.22 -6.60 0.04
N ASP A 112 -13.63 -6.67 -1.16
CA ASP A 112 -13.65 -7.89 -1.97
C ASP A 112 -12.65 -8.90 -1.42
N GLN A 113 -13.12 -9.80 -0.55
CA GLN A 113 -12.27 -10.81 0.09
C GLN A 113 -11.77 -11.90 -0.87
N LYS A 114 -12.28 -11.96 -2.12
CA LYS A 114 -11.77 -12.88 -3.15
C LYS A 114 -10.61 -12.29 -3.93
N LYS A 115 -10.36 -10.98 -3.76
CA LYS A 115 -9.31 -10.25 -4.44
C LYS A 115 -8.47 -9.53 -3.40
N ILE A 116 -7.45 -10.21 -2.91
CA ILE A 116 -6.46 -9.66 -1.98
C ILE A 116 -5.08 -10.02 -2.54
N ASP A 117 -4.26 -9.01 -2.76
CA ASP A 117 -2.88 -9.19 -3.20
C ASP A 117 -1.93 -8.87 -2.04
N LEU A 118 -0.85 -9.63 -1.92
CA LEU A 118 0.19 -9.41 -0.91
C LEU A 118 1.48 -8.96 -1.57
N GLN A 119 2.13 -7.97 -0.97
CA GLN A 119 3.50 -7.59 -1.31
C GLN A 119 4.38 -7.84 -0.08
N ILE A 120 5.48 -8.58 -0.26
CA ILE A 120 6.41 -8.90 0.82
C ILE A 120 7.80 -8.49 0.38
N GLY A 121 8.54 -7.83 1.26
CA GLY A 121 9.91 -7.47 0.96
C GLY A 121 10.57 -6.63 2.03
N THR A 122 11.64 -5.95 1.63
CA THR A 122 12.39 -5.03 2.49
C THR A 122 12.42 -3.66 1.87
N GLN A 123 12.35 -2.61 2.69
CA GLN A 123 12.55 -1.24 2.22
C GLN A 123 13.93 -0.71 2.59
N THR A 124 14.53 0.00 1.63
CA THR A 124 15.73 0.82 1.79
C THR A 124 15.43 2.22 1.24
N THR A 125 15.62 3.25 2.07
CA THR A 125 15.43 4.64 1.67
C THR A 125 16.74 5.20 1.11
N PHE A 126 16.71 5.88 -0.04
CA PHE A 126 17.89 6.48 -0.69
C PHE A 126 17.86 8.02 -0.75
N LEU A 127 16.71 8.63 -0.48
CA LEU A 127 16.53 10.08 -0.42
C LEU A 127 15.51 10.37 0.68
N GLU A 128 15.90 11.13 1.70
CA GLU A 128 15.05 11.53 2.81
C GLU A 128 15.41 12.97 3.21
N ASP A 129 14.40 13.81 3.45
CA ASP A 129 14.58 15.24 3.77
C ASP A 129 15.51 16.00 2.81
N GLY A 130 15.41 15.67 1.51
CA GLY A 130 16.21 16.28 0.45
C GLY A 130 17.68 15.82 0.40
N LYS A 131 18.08 14.84 1.21
CA LYS A 131 19.46 14.32 1.28
C LYS A 131 19.55 12.91 0.71
N ILE A 132 20.53 12.70 -0.18
CA ILE A 132 20.86 11.36 -0.69
C ILE A 132 21.53 10.57 0.42
N ILE A 133 21.00 9.38 0.72
CA ILE A 133 21.47 8.48 1.78
C ILE A 133 21.62 7.05 1.21
N ASN A 134 22.38 6.19 1.91
CA ASN A 134 22.55 4.76 1.58
C ASN A 134 23.05 4.46 0.14
N THR A 135 23.62 5.44 -0.56
CA THR A 135 24.19 5.27 -1.90
C THR A 135 25.27 6.31 -2.20
N VAL A 136 26.00 6.12 -3.30
CA VAL A 136 26.96 7.08 -3.86
C VAL A 136 26.45 7.63 -5.18
N VAL A 137 26.54 8.96 -5.35
CA VAL A 137 26.10 9.62 -6.59
C VAL A 137 27.09 9.33 -7.70
N LYS A 138 26.60 8.76 -8.80
CA LYS A 138 27.39 8.57 -10.03
C LYS A 138 27.16 9.74 -10.97
N LYS A 139 28.23 10.24 -11.57
CA LYS A 139 28.12 11.22 -12.68
C LYS A 139 27.47 10.51 -13.87
N TYR A 140 26.52 11.18 -14.53
CA TYR A 140 26.03 10.71 -15.81
C TYR A 140 27.17 10.74 -16.83
N PRO A 141 27.25 9.77 -17.74
CA PRO A 141 28.16 9.88 -18.88
C PRO A 141 27.83 11.17 -19.64
N GLU A 142 28.87 11.93 -20.00
CA GLU A 142 28.72 13.04 -20.93
C GLU A 142 28.04 12.48 -22.18
N LYS A 143 27.02 13.19 -22.70
CA LYS A 143 26.36 12.79 -23.94
C LYS A 143 27.45 12.48 -24.96
N LEU A 144 27.50 11.24 -25.46
CA LEU A 144 28.27 10.91 -26.65
C LEU A 144 27.80 11.92 -27.69
N GLY A 145 28.71 12.81 -28.10
CA GLY A 145 28.42 13.86 -29.05
C GLY A 145 27.67 13.25 -30.23
N SER A 146 26.53 13.84 -30.57
CA SER A 146 25.88 13.61 -31.85
C SER A 146 26.88 14.03 -32.93
N ASN A 147 27.56 13.04 -33.51
CA ASN A 147 28.16 13.12 -34.84
C ASN A 147 27.11 12.83 -35.89
#